data_AF-A0A7X5SBK1-F1
#
_entry.id   AF-A0A7X5SBK1-F1
#
_cell.length_a   1.000
_cell.length_b   1.000
_cell.length_c   1.000
_cell.angle_alpha   90.00
_cell.angle_beta   90.00
_cell.angle_gamma   90.00
#
_symmetry.space_group_name_H-M   'P 1'
#
loop_
_entity.id
_entity.type
_entity.pdbx_description
1 polymer ?
#
loop_
_entity_poly.entity_id
_entity_poly.type
_entity_poly.pdbx_seq_one_letter_code
_entity_poly.pdbx_strand_id
1 'polypeptide(L)'
;DATVRDYIAGIQAFQVDGKFSPDQYRAALAQGTPPRTPAQFDALVRDSLQQSVIPQAIAESGFATKAEFERLLKLMGETRDVQLAMLPPPAADTAPVSDAQIKQWYDGHTQDFRQPETVTIE
;
A
#
# COMPACT_ATOMS: atom_id res chain seq x y z
N ASP A 1 -21.22 -9.63 -26.62
CA ASP A 1 -20.92 -10.80 -27.48
C ASP A 1 -19.70 -10.61 -28.36
N ALA A 2 -19.55 -9.48 -29.08
CA ALA A 2 -18.34 -9.20 -29.86
C ALA A 2 -17.07 -9.19 -29.00
N THR A 3 -17.04 -8.44 -27.88
CA THR A 3 -15.88 -8.34 -26.98
C THR A 3 -15.41 -9.69 -26.43
N VAL A 4 -16.33 -10.58 -26.04
CA VAL A 4 -16.01 -11.93 -25.56
C VAL A 4 -15.35 -12.72 -26.68
N ARG A 5 -15.91 -12.66 -27.89
CA ARG A 5 -15.37 -13.35 -29.06
C ARG A 5 -13.97 -12.84 -29.42
N ASP A 6 -13.78 -11.52 -29.41
CA ASP A 6 -12.50 -10.90 -29.76
C ASP A 6 -11.42 -11.24 -28.73
N TYR A 7 -11.77 -11.22 -27.44
CA TYR A 7 -10.87 -11.66 -26.37
C TYR A 7 -10.47 -13.13 -26.54
N ILE A 8 -11.44 -14.02 -26.78
CA ILE A 8 -11.17 -15.46 -27.00
C ILE A 8 -10.31 -15.66 -28.26
N ALA A 9 -10.61 -14.96 -29.35
CA ALA A 9 -9.83 -15.04 -30.58
C ALA A 9 -8.38 -14.54 -30.40
N GLY A 10 -8.15 -13.62 -29.47
CA GLY A 10 -6.83 -13.09 -29.12
C GLY A 10 -5.98 -14.01 -28.23
N ILE A 11 -6.55 -15.07 -27.64
CA ILE A 11 -5.80 -16.00 -26.79
C ILE A 11 -4.88 -16.86 -27.65
N GLN A 12 -3.56 -16.73 -27.46
CA GLN A 12 -2.55 -17.42 -28.25
C GLN A 12 -2.71 -18.94 -28.27
N ALA A 13 -3.16 -19.52 -27.15
CA ALA A 13 -3.39 -20.96 -27.02
C ALA A 13 -4.51 -21.49 -27.94
N PHE A 14 -5.37 -20.61 -28.47
CA PHE A 14 -6.47 -20.94 -29.36
C PHE A 14 -6.18 -20.60 -30.83
N GLN A 15 -4.95 -20.20 -31.13
CA GLN A 15 -4.53 -19.81 -32.48
C GLN A 15 -3.60 -20.85 -33.12
N VAL A 16 -3.67 -20.93 -34.44
CA VAL A 16 -2.70 -21.61 -35.31
C VAL A 16 -2.23 -20.57 -36.32
N ASP A 17 -0.91 -20.40 -36.46
CA ASP A 17 -0.31 -19.36 -37.31
C ASP A 17 -0.86 -17.95 -37.04
N GLY A 18 -1.12 -17.64 -35.76
CA GLY A 18 -1.65 -16.35 -35.32
C GLY A 18 -3.14 -16.12 -35.61
N LYS A 19 -3.86 -17.13 -36.11
CA LYS A 19 -5.31 -17.04 -36.40
C LYS A 19 -6.08 -18.02 -35.53
N PHE A 20 -7.23 -17.59 -35.02
CA PHE A 20 -8.09 -18.43 -34.20
C PHE A 20 -8.49 -19.72 -34.95
N SER A 21 -8.31 -20.87 -34.29
CA SER A 21 -8.66 -22.18 -34.82
C SER A 21 -9.67 -22.87 -33.88
N PRO A 22 -10.89 -23.20 -34.35
CA PRO A 22 -11.89 -23.87 -33.54
C PRO A 22 -11.46 -25.25 -33.02
N ASP A 23 -10.65 -25.98 -33.79
CA ASP A 23 -10.11 -27.29 -33.37
C ASP A 23 -9.10 -27.14 -32.24
N GLN A 24 -8.16 -26.19 -32.39
CA GLN A 24 -7.17 -25.86 -31.37
C GLN A 24 -7.85 -25.35 -30.09
N TYR A 25 -8.88 -24.50 -30.24
CA TYR A 25 -9.69 -24.01 -29.12
C TYR A 25 -10.32 -25.16 -28.32
N ARG A 26 -11.02 -26.09 -29.00
CA ARG A 26 -11.63 -27.26 -28.33
C ARG A 26 -10.60 -28.15 -27.65
N ALA A 27 -9.49 -28.42 -28.33
CA ALA A 27 -8.40 -29.23 -27.77
C ALA A 27 -7.80 -28.57 -26.53
N ALA A 28 -7.56 -27.26 -26.55
CA ALA A 28 -7.02 -26.52 -25.41
C ALA A 28 -7.99 -26.49 -24.22
N LEU A 29 -9.29 -26.32 -24.47
CA LEU A 29 -10.30 -26.37 -23.41
C LEU A 29 -10.44 -27.75 -22.76
N ALA A 30 -10.31 -28.82 -23.55
CA ALA A 30 -10.35 -30.19 -23.06
C ALA A 30 -9.11 -30.57 -22.23
N GLN A 31 -7.96 -29.96 -22.54
CA GLN A 31 -6.71 -30.14 -21.80
C GLN A 31 -6.62 -29.31 -20.51
N GLY A 32 -7.51 -28.33 -20.32
CA GLY A 32 -7.56 -27.51 -19.12
C GLY A 32 -7.95 -28.29 -17.86
N THR A 33 -7.60 -27.75 -16.69
CA THR A 33 -7.94 -28.35 -15.39
C THR A 33 -8.77 -27.35 -14.57
N PRO A 34 -10.09 -27.57 -14.38
CA PRO A 34 -10.91 -28.65 -14.95
C PRO A 34 -11.19 -28.44 -16.46
N PRO A 35 -11.51 -29.52 -17.21
CA PRO A 35 -11.92 -29.41 -18.61
C PRO A 35 -13.20 -28.59 -18.73
N ARG A 36 -13.30 -27.77 -19.78
CA ARG A 36 -14.47 -26.91 -20.01
C ARG A 36 -15.05 -27.09 -21.41
N THR A 37 -16.35 -26.88 -21.55
CA THR A 37 -16.99 -26.72 -22.86
C THR A 37 -16.84 -25.28 -23.37
N PRO A 38 -17.00 -25.03 -24.68
CA PRO A 38 -17.01 -23.68 -25.23
C PRO A 38 -18.01 -22.75 -24.52
N ALA A 39 -19.23 -23.21 -24.25
CA ALA A 39 -20.24 -22.42 -23.57
C ALA A 39 -19.84 -22.05 -22.13
N GLN A 40 -19.20 -22.97 -21.40
CA GLN A 40 -18.69 -22.71 -20.06
C GLN A 40 -17.54 -21.69 -20.09
N PHE A 41 -16.64 -21.79 -21.07
CA PHE A 41 -15.54 -20.86 -21.21
C PHE A 41 -16.01 -19.46 -21.65
N ASP A 42 -16.96 -19.37 -22.59
CA ASP A 42 -17.58 -18.12 -22.99
C ASP A 42 -18.26 -17.41 -21.82
N ALA A 43 -18.96 -18.16 -20.96
CA ALA A 43 -19.58 -17.62 -19.74
C ALA A 43 -18.53 -17.13 -18.74
N LEU A 44 -17.44 -17.89 -18.55
CA LEU A 44 -16.32 -17.50 -17.69
C LEU A 44 -15.65 -16.21 -18.16
N VAL A 45 -15.35 -16.11 -19.47
CA VAL A 45 -14.74 -14.91 -20.05
C VAL A 45 -15.69 -13.72 -19.90
N ARG A 46 -16.99 -13.91 -20.10
CA ARG A 46 -17.98 -12.85 -19.91
C ARG A 46 -17.99 -12.31 -18.47
N ASP A 47 -18.04 -13.20 -17.48
CA ASP A 47 -18.02 -12.80 -16.07
C ASP A 47 -16.72 -12.08 -15.70
N SER A 48 -15.58 -12.60 -16.16
CA SER A 48 -14.28 -11.96 -15.98
C SER A 48 -14.22 -10.56 -16.59
N LEU A 49 -14.72 -10.38 -17.81
CA LEU A 49 -14.75 -9.07 -18.47
C LEU A 49 -15.70 -8.10 -17.77
N GLN A 50 -16.81 -8.57 -17.20
CA GLN A 50 -17.71 -7.72 -16.40
C GLN A 50 -17.04 -7.25 -15.12
N GLN A 51 -16.28 -8.13 -14.45
CA GLN A 51 -15.53 -7.80 -13.25
C GLN A 51 -14.35 -6.84 -13.54
N SER A 52 -13.76 -6.88 -14.73
CA SER A 52 -12.65 -6.00 -15.09
C SER A 52 -13.05 -4.57 -15.42
N VAL A 53 -14.33 -4.29 -15.73
CA VAL A 53 -14.79 -2.95 -16.12
C VAL A 53 -14.54 -1.91 -15.02
N ILE A 54 -14.83 -2.24 -13.76
CA ILE A 54 -14.75 -1.28 -12.65
C ILE A 54 -13.29 -0.93 -12.30
N PRO A 55 -12.38 -1.90 -12.07
CA PRO A 55 -10.97 -1.59 -11.80
C PRO A 55 -10.32 -0.80 -12.94
N GLN A 56 -10.67 -1.12 -14.19
CA GLN A 56 -10.13 -0.43 -15.35
C GLN A 56 -10.63 1.02 -15.43
N ALA A 57 -11.92 1.27 -15.22
CA ALA A 57 -12.47 2.61 -15.15
C ALA A 57 -11.86 3.43 -14.01
N ILE A 58 -11.58 2.82 -12.85
CA ILE A 58 -10.89 3.48 -11.74
C ILE A 58 -9.45 3.84 -12.14
N ALA A 59 -8.71 2.90 -12.72
CA ALA A 59 -7.33 3.14 -13.16
C ALA A 59 -7.25 4.25 -14.22
N GLU A 60 -8.18 4.26 -15.19
CA GLU A 60 -8.25 5.25 -16.26
C GLU A 60 -8.79 6.61 -15.77
N SER A 61 -9.58 6.63 -14.70
CA SER A 61 -10.10 7.88 -14.10
C SER A 61 -9.02 8.70 -13.37
N GLY A 62 -7.87 8.09 -13.06
CA GLY A 62 -6.73 8.77 -12.49
C GLY A 62 -6.01 9.61 -13.53
N PHE A 63 -6.42 10.86 -13.72
CA PHE A 63 -5.61 11.83 -14.45
C PHE A 63 -4.82 12.68 -13.47
N ALA A 64 -3.54 12.91 -13.77
CA ALA A 64 -2.77 13.96 -13.13
C ALA A 64 -2.83 15.21 -14.01
N THR A 65 -3.08 16.36 -13.40
CA THR A 65 -2.95 17.64 -14.08
C THR A 65 -1.49 17.91 -14.40
N LYS A 66 -1.23 18.76 -15.42
CA LYS A 66 0.12 19.21 -15.75
C LYS A 66 0.86 19.79 -14.54
N ALA A 67 0.15 20.55 -13.70
CA ALA A 67 0.71 21.16 -12.49
C ALA A 67 1.15 20.11 -11.44
N GLU A 68 0.38 19.03 -11.27
CA GLU A 68 0.73 17.94 -10.34
C GLU A 68 1.96 17.17 -10.83
N PHE A 69 2.06 16.90 -12.12
CA PHE A 69 3.22 16.24 -12.72
C PHE A 69 4.48 17.11 -12.60
N GLU A 70 4.38 18.40 -12.90
CA GLU A 70 5.51 19.34 -12.74
C GLU A 70 5.95 19.47 -11.29
N ARG A 71 5.01 19.49 -10.33
CA ARG A 71 5.33 19.51 -8.90
C ARG A 71 6.08 18.25 -8.47
N LEU A 72 5.64 17.08 -8.93
CA LEU A 72 6.30 15.81 -8.64
C LEU A 72 7.73 15.80 -9.18
N LEU A 73 7.95 16.22 -10.43
CA LEU A 73 9.28 16.29 -11.01
C LEU A 73 10.21 17.25 -10.26
N LYS A 74 9.70 18.42 -9.85
CA LYS A 74 10.46 19.37 -9.02
C LYS A 74 10.85 18.76 -7.68
N LEU A 75 9.92 18.05 -7.02
CA LEU A 75 10.17 17.36 -5.75
C LEU A 75 11.20 16.25 -5.91
N MET A 76 11.14 15.47 -6.99
CA MET A 76 12.10 14.38 -7.23
C MET A 76 13.54 14.89 -7.41
N GLY A 77 13.70 16.09 -7.97
CA GLY A 77 15.00 16.75 -8.15
C GLY A 77 15.39 17.70 -7.01
N GLU A 78 14.60 17.79 -5.94
CA GLU A 78 14.84 18.73 -4.86
C GLU A 78 16.04 18.28 -4.00
N THR A 79 17.11 19.07 -4.03
CA THR A 79 18.26 18.90 -3.13
C THR A 79 18.14 19.86 -1.95
N ARG A 80 18.43 19.39 -0.73
CA ARG A 80 18.42 20.21 0.48
C ARG A 80 19.79 20.19 1.14
N ASP A 81 20.39 21.35 1.24
CA ASP A 81 21.59 21.55 2.04
C ASP A 81 21.17 21.91 3.47
N VAL A 82 21.62 21.10 4.42
CA VAL A 82 21.34 21.31 5.84
C VAL A 82 22.66 21.60 6.55
N GLN A 83 22.68 22.66 7.35
CA GLN A 83 23.79 22.96 8.26
C GLN A 83 23.31 22.76 9.69
N LEU A 84 24.10 22.04 10.47
CA LEU A 84 23.84 21.84 11.89
C LEU A 84 24.75 22.78 12.68
N ALA A 85 24.15 23.62 13.52
CA ALA A 85 24.86 24.37 14.53
C ALA A 85 24.73 23.65 15.87
N MET A 86 25.86 23.19 16.41
CA MET A 86 25.89 22.71 17.79
C MET A 86 26.03 23.91 18.72
N LEU A 87 25.02 24.11 19.55
CA LEU A 87 25.07 25.11 20.61
C LEU A 87 25.72 24.50 21.85
N PRO A 88 26.59 25.23 22.57
CA PRO A 88 27.09 24.76 23.85
C PRO A 88 25.92 24.56 24.82
N PRO A 89 25.99 23.56 25.71
CA PRO A 89 24.99 23.44 26.76
C PRO A 89 24.98 24.72 27.61
N PRO A 90 23.82 25.12 28.17
CA PRO A 90 23.78 26.19 29.13
C PRO A 90 24.70 25.86 30.32
N ALA A 91 25.24 26.89 30.97
CA ALA A 91 26.01 26.70 32.19
C ALA A 91 25.18 25.90 33.21
N ALA A 92 25.81 24.96 33.90
CA ALA A 92 25.15 24.21 34.96
C ALA A 92 24.66 25.19 36.04
N ASP A 93 23.43 25.01 36.50
CA ASP A 93 22.95 25.74 37.66
C ASP A 93 23.67 25.22 38.91
N THR A 94 24.51 26.07 39.50
CA THR A 94 25.25 25.76 40.72
C THR A 94 24.66 26.44 41.94
N ALA A 95 23.42 26.93 41.86
CA ALA A 95 22.74 27.52 43.01
C ALA A 95 22.64 26.49 44.15
N PRO A 96 22.98 26.89 45.40
CA PRO A 96 22.83 26.00 46.53
C PRO A 96 21.34 25.71 46.74
N VAL A 97 20.99 24.43 46.79
CA VAL A 97 19.64 23.99 47.11
C VAL A 97 19.55 23.82 48.63
N SER A 98 18.65 24.57 49.27
CA SER A 98 18.44 24.48 50.72
C SER A 98 17.50 23.32 51.09
N ASP A 99 17.63 22.80 52.30
CA ASP A 99 16.74 21.76 52.85
C ASP A 99 15.26 22.17 52.79
N ALA A 100 14.96 23.45 52.96
CA ALA A 100 13.60 23.98 52.85
C ALA A 100 13.04 23.85 51.43
N GLN A 101 13.87 24.12 50.41
CA GLN A 101 13.48 23.94 49.00
C GLN A 101 13.33 22.47 48.65
N ILE A 102 14.21 21.60 49.16
CA ILE A 102 14.11 20.14 48.99
C ILE A 102 12.78 19.64 49.57
N LYS A 103 12.46 20.05 50.80
CA LYS A 103 11.21 19.66 51.47
C LYS A 103 9.97 20.15 50.71
N GLN A 104 9.95 21.43 50.30
CA GLN A 104 8.83 21.99 49.56
C GLN A 104 8.60 21.24 48.23
N TRP A 105 9.67 20.92 47.51
CA TRP A 105 9.57 20.21 46.25
C TRP A 105 9.11 18.76 46.45
N TYR A 106 9.67 18.04 47.44
CA TYR A 106 9.26 16.68 47.78
C TYR A 106 7.77 16.61 48.17
N ASP A 107 7.32 17.51 49.06
CA ASP A 107 5.93 17.55 49.51
C ASP A 107 4.96 17.82 48.33
N GLY A 108 5.40 18.58 47.31
CA GLY A 108 4.64 18.85 46.09
C GLY A 108 4.67 17.73 45.03
N HIS A 109 5.62 16.80 45.10
CA HIS A 109 5.87 15.77 44.08
C HIS A 109 5.84 14.34 44.66
N THR A 110 5.15 14.13 45.79
CA THR A 110 5.14 12.84 46.50
C THR A 110 4.72 11.63 45.66
N GLN A 111 4.01 11.82 44.55
CA GLN A 111 3.64 10.75 43.62
C GLN A 111 4.87 10.18 42.86
N ASP A 112 5.85 11.01 42.54
CA ASP A 112 7.07 10.62 41.83
C ASP A 112 8.02 9.76 42.70
N PHE A 113 7.77 9.75 44.02
CA PHE A 113 8.56 9.03 45.02
C PHE A 113 7.87 7.79 45.59
N ARG A 114 6.78 7.34 44.97
CA ARG A 114 6.10 6.10 45.38
C ARG A 114 6.74 4.90 44.72
N GLN A 115 6.94 3.84 45.48
CA GLN A 115 7.20 2.53 44.90
C GLN A 115 5.89 1.93 44.36
N PRO A 116 5.96 1.13 43.28
CA PRO A 116 4.80 0.41 42.78
C PRO A 116 4.18 -0.47 43.89
N GLU A 117 2.85 -0.54 43.94
CA GLU A 117 2.17 -1.43 44.89
C GLU A 117 2.46 -2.90 44.54
N THR A 118 2.98 -3.66 45.51
CA THR A 118 3.23 -5.10 45.39
C THR A 118 2.37 -5.87 46.37
N VAL A 119 1.66 -6.90 45.91
CA VAL A 119 0.91 -7.83 46.77
C VAL A 119 1.52 -9.23 46.66
N THR A 120 1.76 -9.87 47.81
CA THR A 120 2.13 -11.30 47.87
C THR A 120 0.85 -12.09 48.14
N ILE A 121 0.49 -13.01 47.24
CA ILE A 121 -0.68 -13.88 47.38
C ILE A 121 -0.19 -15.28 47.76
N GLU A 122 -0.75 -15.85 48.83
CA GLU A 122 -0.61 -17.28 49.23
C GLU A 122 -1.76 -18.13 48.69
#